data_AF-A0A644WE88-F1
#
_entry.id   AF-A0A644WE88-F1
#
_cell.length_a   1.000
_cell.length_b   1.000
_cell.length_c   1.000
_cell.angle_alpha   90.00
_cell.angle_beta   90.00
_cell.angle_gamma   90.00
#
_symmetry.space_group_name_H-M   'P 1'
#
loop_
_entity.id
_entity.type
_entity.pdbx_description
1 polymer ?
#
loop_
_entity_poly.entity_id
_entity_poly.type
_entity_poly.pdbx_seq_one_letter_code
_entity_poly.pdbx_strand_id
1 'polypeptide(L)'
;MKEKIVCLIAFFLIPLFLYAQQIKDVEVKRERVFTGEGLYGYMNGGADLYLEYGVYKLTARDLIYKGEEYMLEIYELPSPEDAFGIYSLHVFKCMRADTLGCIDCLSTYQLQRVSGNKYISLVFPTGSAVARNEADSLLRLFVSENEEKPAIPDILGIKEPLSGNLKFARGKLSASNVQSSLFNLLDGVKIKALWHLSGKATRENRALIYPEDKVNIKLIKSRIPDEDVLMTGENYIFIKCREEESPAQNSSPFGF
;
A
#
# COMPACT_ATOMS: atom_id res chain seq x y z
N MET A 1 47.08 -21.44 13.31
CA MET A 1 46.45 -20.77 12.13
C MET A 1 45.35 -21.59 11.46
N LYS A 2 45.44 -22.93 11.38
CA LYS A 2 44.39 -23.77 10.77
C LYS A 2 43.06 -23.79 11.54
N GLU A 3 43.08 -23.78 12.87
CA GLU A 3 41.84 -23.80 13.69
C GLU A 3 41.00 -22.51 13.60
N LYS A 4 41.66 -21.35 13.43
CA LYS A 4 40.95 -20.06 13.27
C LYS A 4 40.24 -19.93 11.91
N ILE A 5 40.66 -20.68 10.89
CA ILE A 5 40.05 -20.68 9.55
C ILE A 5 38.81 -21.59 9.52
N VAL A 6 38.81 -22.70 10.28
CA VAL A 6 37.66 -23.62 10.37
C VAL A 6 36.46 -22.96 11.07
N CYS A 7 36.68 -22.18 12.13
CA CYS A 7 35.61 -21.41 12.78
C CYS A 7 35.02 -20.31 11.89
N LEU A 8 35.83 -19.67 11.03
CA LEU A 8 35.37 -18.61 10.14
C LEU A 8 34.50 -19.17 9.00
N ILE A 9 34.85 -20.35 8.47
CA ILE A 9 34.07 -21.05 7.43
C ILE A 9 32.75 -21.59 7.99
N ALA A 10 32.74 -22.10 9.22
CA ALA A 10 31.51 -22.50 9.91
C ALA A 10 30.55 -21.31 10.12
N PHE A 11 31.07 -20.13 10.45
CA PHE A 11 30.26 -18.93 10.70
C PHE A 11 29.56 -18.39 9.43
N PHE A 12 30.13 -18.60 8.24
CA PHE A 12 29.50 -18.23 6.96
C PHE A 12 28.57 -19.32 6.40
N LEU A 13 28.83 -20.60 6.66
CA LEU A 13 28.00 -21.70 6.13
C LEU A 13 26.71 -21.92 6.93
N ILE A 14 26.71 -21.66 8.24
CA ILE A 14 25.51 -21.77 9.09
C ILE A 14 24.35 -20.86 8.61
N PRO A 15 24.53 -19.55 8.33
CA PRO A 15 23.43 -18.72 7.84
C PRO A 15 22.95 -19.11 6.45
N LEU A 16 23.84 -19.58 5.56
CA LEU A 16 23.46 -20.11 4.24
C LEU A 16 22.65 -21.41 4.33
N PHE A 17 23.00 -22.30 5.27
CA PHE A 17 22.28 -23.56 5.49
C PHE A 17 20.91 -23.32 6.14
N LEU A 18 20.82 -22.37 7.08
CA LEU A 18 19.54 -21.94 7.69
C LEU A 18 18.62 -21.28 6.66
N TYR A 19 19.13 -20.39 5.81
CA TYR A 19 18.36 -19.76 4.74
C TYR A 19 17.87 -20.81 3.73
N ALA A 20 18.71 -21.79 3.37
CA ALA A 20 18.32 -22.89 2.50
C ALA A 20 17.28 -23.84 3.13
N GLN A 21 17.32 -24.07 4.44
CA GLN A 21 16.27 -24.83 5.15
C GLN A 21 14.95 -24.05 5.21
N GLN A 22 15.01 -22.75 5.46
CA GLN A 22 13.82 -21.90 5.57
C GLN A 22 13.05 -21.80 4.24
N ILE A 23 13.75 -21.86 3.11
CA ILE A 23 13.14 -21.97 1.76
C ILE A 23 12.56 -23.38 1.51
N LYS A 24 13.15 -24.44 2.09
CA LYS A 24 12.63 -25.82 1.95
C LYS A 24 11.29 -26.05 2.65
N ASP A 25 10.97 -25.27 3.66
CA ASP A 25 9.71 -25.39 4.42
C ASP A 25 8.52 -24.68 3.76
N VAL A 26 8.74 -23.99 2.64
CA VAL A 26 7.68 -23.37 1.85
C VAL A 26 7.32 -24.26 0.67
N GLU A 27 6.09 -24.75 0.67
CA GLU A 27 5.51 -25.46 -0.48
C GLU A 27 4.71 -24.47 -1.33
N VAL A 28 5.06 -24.34 -2.61
CA VAL A 28 4.26 -23.56 -3.57
C VAL A 28 3.28 -24.51 -4.26
N LYS A 29 2.02 -24.50 -3.84
CA LYS A 29 0.95 -25.31 -4.47
C LYS A 29 0.67 -24.85 -5.89
N ARG A 30 0.69 -23.55 -6.09
CA ARG A 30 0.35 -22.91 -7.37
C ARG A 30 1.04 -21.57 -7.50
N GLU A 31 1.49 -21.24 -8.70
CA GLU A 31 1.95 -19.91 -9.08
C GLU A 31 1.21 -19.46 -10.35
N ARG A 32 0.81 -18.20 -10.39
CA ARG A 32 0.14 -17.55 -11.51
C ARG A 32 0.74 -16.16 -11.71
N VAL A 33 1.01 -15.78 -12.95
CA VAL A 33 1.49 -14.45 -13.31
C VAL A 33 0.49 -13.80 -14.27
N PHE A 34 0.11 -12.57 -13.96
CA PHE A 34 -0.83 -11.77 -14.74
C PHE A 34 -0.16 -10.48 -15.18
N THR A 35 -0.37 -10.08 -16.43
CA THR A 35 0.09 -8.83 -17.02
C THR A 35 -0.98 -8.27 -17.95
N GLY A 36 -0.98 -6.95 -18.17
CA GLY A 36 -1.92 -6.28 -19.08
C GLY A 36 -3.38 -6.65 -18.80
N GLU A 37 -4.10 -7.10 -19.83
CA GLU A 37 -5.52 -7.49 -19.72
C GLU A 37 -5.77 -8.68 -18.78
N GLY A 38 -4.75 -9.51 -18.50
CA GLY A 38 -4.87 -10.64 -17.57
C GLY A 38 -5.23 -10.21 -16.14
N LEU A 39 -4.97 -8.95 -15.77
CA LEU A 39 -5.38 -8.39 -14.48
C LEU A 39 -6.91 -8.34 -14.32
N TYR A 40 -7.66 -8.04 -15.39
CA TYR A 40 -9.13 -7.98 -15.34
C TYR A 40 -9.76 -9.31 -14.98
N GLY A 41 -9.21 -10.41 -15.51
CA GLY A 41 -9.67 -11.77 -15.20
C GLY A 41 -9.41 -12.19 -13.76
N TYR A 42 -8.39 -11.62 -13.11
CA TYR A 42 -8.08 -11.89 -11.71
C TYR A 42 -8.90 -11.03 -10.74
N MET A 43 -9.08 -9.75 -11.07
CA MET A 43 -9.59 -8.73 -10.13
C MET A 43 -11.11 -8.54 -10.14
N ASN A 44 -11.86 -9.34 -10.90
CA ASN A 44 -13.34 -9.36 -10.92
C ASN A 44 -14.00 -7.95 -10.95
N GLY A 45 -13.51 -7.06 -11.83
CA GLY A 45 -14.03 -5.69 -11.97
C GLY A 45 -13.31 -4.61 -11.15
N GLY A 46 -12.37 -4.97 -10.27
CA GLY A 46 -11.54 -4.02 -9.51
C GLY A 46 -10.28 -3.54 -10.24
N ALA A 47 -9.99 -4.06 -11.44
CA ALA A 47 -8.72 -3.84 -12.14
C ALA A 47 -8.44 -2.38 -12.51
N ASP A 48 -9.47 -1.57 -12.79
CA ASP A 48 -9.29 -0.18 -13.19
C ASP A 48 -8.56 0.65 -12.12
N LEU A 49 -8.79 0.36 -10.83
CA LEU A 49 -8.07 1.03 -9.75
C LEU A 49 -6.58 0.69 -9.78
N TYR A 50 -6.22 -0.58 -9.96
CA TYR A 50 -4.84 -1.04 -10.04
C TYR A 50 -4.13 -0.50 -11.29
N LEU A 51 -4.84 -0.43 -12.41
CA LEU A 51 -4.34 0.11 -13.66
C LEU A 51 -4.13 1.63 -13.60
N GLU A 52 -4.91 2.37 -12.81
CA GLU A 52 -4.66 3.81 -12.57
C GLU A 52 -3.30 4.05 -11.88
N TYR A 53 -2.83 3.11 -11.04
CA TYR A 53 -1.48 3.12 -10.48
C TYR A 53 -0.41 2.48 -11.39
N GLY A 54 -0.79 2.01 -12.57
CA GLY A 54 0.14 1.46 -13.56
C GLY A 54 0.71 0.08 -13.22
N VAL A 55 -0.03 -0.77 -12.49
CA VAL A 55 0.37 -2.17 -12.23
C VAL A 55 0.67 -2.86 -13.57
N TYR A 56 1.91 -3.30 -13.74
CA TYR A 56 2.34 -3.97 -14.97
C TYR A 56 2.46 -5.49 -14.82
N LYS A 57 2.55 -5.99 -13.58
CA LYS A 57 2.64 -7.41 -13.27
C LYS A 57 2.08 -7.75 -11.89
N LEU A 58 1.33 -8.84 -11.81
CA LEU A 58 0.91 -9.49 -10.56
C LEU A 58 1.43 -10.93 -10.55
N THR A 59 2.10 -11.32 -9.47
CA THR A 59 2.44 -12.72 -9.18
C THR A 59 1.62 -13.20 -8.00
N ALA A 60 0.74 -14.18 -8.21
CA ALA A 60 -0.10 -14.79 -7.19
C ALA A 60 0.37 -16.22 -6.90
N ARG A 61 0.57 -16.56 -5.63
CA ARG A 61 1.03 -17.87 -5.16
C ARG A 61 0.13 -18.41 -4.06
N ASP A 62 -0.24 -19.67 -4.18
CA ASP A 62 -0.87 -20.43 -3.10
C ASP A 62 0.25 -21.22 -2.40
N LEU A 63 0.43 -21.01 -1.10
CA LEU A 63 1.56 -21.52 -0.32
C LEU A 63 1.09 -22.38 0.85
N ILE A 64 1.88 -23.40 1.22
CA ILE A 64 1.89 -23.96 2.58
C ILE A 64 3.20 -23.57 3.24
N TYR A 65 3.12 -23.05 4.45
CA TYR A 65 4.30 -22.81 5.27
C TYR A 65 4.01 -23.20 6.71
N LYS A 66 4.84 -24.08 7.28
CA LYS A 66 4.67 -24.62 8.65
C LYS A 66 3.27 -25.19 8.92
N GLY A 67 2.68 -25.83 7.91
CA GLY A 67 1.35 -26.45 8.00
C GLY A 67 0.16 -25.51 7.84
N GLU A 68 0.38 -24.21 7.62
CA GLU A 68 -0.67 -23.22 7.39
C GLU A 68 -0.73 -22.82 5.91
N GLU A 69 -1.92 -22.47 5.43
CA GLU A 69 -2.14 -22.02 4.06
C GLU A 69 -2.05 -20.49 3.95
N TYR A 70 -1.40 -20.02 2.89
CA TYR A 70 -1.28 -18.61 2.58
C TYR A 70 -1.54 -18.35 1.10
N MET A 71 -2.05 -17.16 0.79
CA MET A 71 -2.10 -16.60 -0.55
C MET A 71 -1.20 -15.37 -0.59
N LEU A 72 -0.14 -15.45 -1.38
CA LEU A 72 0.81 -14.35 -1.58
C LEU A 72 0.55 -13.70 -2.93
N GLU A 73 0.30 -12.40 -2.91
CA GLU A 73 0.14 -11.56 -4.09
C GLU A 73 1.22 -10.48 -4.08
N ILE A 74 2.01 -10.41 -5.14
CA ILE A 74 3.04 -9.39 -5.36
C ILE A 74 2.65 -8.60 -6.60
N TYR A 75 2.26 -7.34 -6.39
CA TYR A 75 1.98 -6.37 -7.43
C TYR A 75 3.25 -5.57 -7.69
N GLU A 76 3.67 -5.48 -8.95
CA GLU A 76 4.80 -4.65 -9.37
C GLU A 76 4.30 -3.39 -10.10
N LEU A 77 4.83 -2.23 -9.68
CA LEU A 77 4.33 -0.90 -10.04
C LEU A 77 5.46 0.03 -10.54
N PRO A 78 5.16 1.20 -11.13
CA PRO A 78 6.17 2.10 -11.64
C PRO A 78 7.05 2.74 -10.56
N SER A 79 6.49 3.06 -9.38
CA SER A 79 7.23 3.69 -8.29
C SER A 79 6.84 3.20 -6.88
N PRO A 80 7.65 3.49 -5.84
CA PRO A 80 7.28 3.22 -4.45
C PRO A 80 6.01 3.95 -4.00
N GLU A 81 5.73 5.14 -4.52
CA GLU A 81 4.47 5.85 -4.25
C GLU A 81 3.27 5.12 -4.85
N ASP A 82 3.38 4.53 -6.05
CA ASP A 82 2.30 3.71 -6.61
C ASP A 82 1.99 2.50 -5.74
N ALA A 83 3.05 1.80 -5.30
CA ALA A 83 2.92 0.68 -4.39
C ALA A 83 2.27 1.09 -3.07
N PHE A 84 2.71 2.22 -2.51
CA PHE A 84 2.10 2.82 -1.33
C PHE A 84 0.63 3.23 -1.57
N GLY A 85 0.30 3.70 -2.77
CA GLY A 85 -1.06 4.06 -3.16
C GLY A 85 -2.04 2.90 -3.01
N ILE A 86 -1.78 1.79 -3.70
CA ILE A 86 -2.63 0.60 -3.58
C ILE A 86 -2.64 0.10 -2.14
N TYR A 87 -1.48 -0.03 -1.50
CA TYR A 87 -1.36 -0.43 -0.10
C TYR A 87 -2.27 0.42 0.82
N SER A 88 -2.16 1.74 0.74
CA SER A 88 -2.85 2.69 1.63
C SER A 88 -4.37 2.68 1.50
N LEU A 89 -4.89 2.23 0.34
CA LEU A 89 -6.33 2.04 0.12
C LEU A 89 -6.87 0.75 0.75
N HIS A 90 -6.04 -0.29 0.83
CA HIS A 90 -6.47 -1.62 1.26
C HIS A 90 -6.20 -1.91 2.74
N VAL A 91 -5.28 -1.17 3.38
CA VAL A 91 -4.99 -1.40 4.80
C VAL A 91 -6.14 -0.97 5.70
N PHE A 92 -6.54 -1.89 6.58
CA PHE A 92 -7.61 -1.66 7.53
C PHE A 92 -7.39 -2.47 8.80
N LYS A 93 -7.81 -1.91 9.96
CA LYS A 93 -7.75 -2.57 11.28
C LYS A 93 -6.39 -3.23 11.58
N CYS A 94 -5.30 -2.51 11.34
CA CYS A 94 -3.95 -3.00 11.65
C CYS A 94 -3.83 -3.24 13.17
N MET A 95 -3.43 -4.45 13.55
CA MET A 95 -3.01 -4.80 14.90
C MET A 95 -1.59 -4.31 15.19
N ARG A 96 -0.75 -4.34 14.14
CA ARG A 96 0.62 -3.82 14.13
C ARG A 96 0.82 -3.07 12.82
N ALA A 97 1.41 -1.89 12.87
CA ALA A 97 1.67 -1.08 11.70
C ALA A 97 2.99 -0.32 11.84
N ASP A 98 3.80 -0.34 10.79
CA ASP A 98 5.02 0.45 10.61
C ASP A 98 6.09 0.30 11.71
N THR A 99 6.11 -0.82 12.43
CA THR A 99 6.98 -0.97 13.63
C THR A 99 8.39 -1.46 13.34
N LEU A 100 8.63 -2.06 12.18
CA LEU A 100 9.90 -2.74 11.85
C LEU A 100 10.75 -1.95 10.85
N GLY A 101 10.56 -0.63 10.78
CA GLY A 101 11.22 0.24 9.81
C GLY A 101 10.75 0.00 8.37
N CYS A 102 9.69 -0.79 8.18
CA CYS A 102 8.99 -1.02 6.93
C CYS A 102 7.59 -0.45 7.01
N ILE A 103 7.01 -0.13 5.86
CA ILE A 103 5.60 0.24 5.76
C ILE A 103 4.81 -1.07 5.65
N ASP A 104 4.17 -1.46 6.75
CA ASP A 104 3.43 -2.71 6.84
C ASP A 104 2.21 -2.60 7.75
N CYS A 105 1.25 -3.49 7.52
CA CYS A 105 0.03 -3.61 8.30
C CYS A 105 -0.26 -5.08 8.49
N LEU A 106 -0.17 -5.54 9.73
CA LEU A 106 -0.59 -6.87 10.14
C LEU A 106 -2.02 -6.78 10.71
N SER A 107 -2.95 -7.49 10.09
CA SER A 107 -4.33 -7.65 10.55
C SER A 107 -4.59 -9.09 11.02
N THR A 108 -5.84 -9.41 11.36
CA THR A 108 -6.23 -10.75 11.78
C THR A 108 -6.03 -11.81 10.70
N TYR A 109 -6.14 -11.44 9.41
CA TYR A 109 -6.18 -12.38 8.28
C TYR A 109 -5.12 -12.10 7.20
N GLN A 110 -4.35 -11.03 7.36
CA GLN A 110 -3.47 -10.56 6.30
C GLN A 110 -2.27 -9.79 6.85
N LEU A 111 -1.13 -9.95 6.20
CA LEU A 111 0.02 -9.05 6.30
C LEU A 111 0.18 -8.34 4.96
N GLN A 112 0.10 -7.02 4.96
CA GLN A 112 0.33 -6.18 3.80
C GLN A 112 1.61 -5.38 3.99
N ARG A 113 2.36 -5.16 2.91
CA ARG A 113 3.64 -4.43 2.96
C ARG A 113 3.93 -3.68 1.66
N VAL A 114 4.60 -2.54 1.79
CA VAL A 114 5.29 -1.86 0.69
C VAL A 114 6.78 -2.23 0.74
N SER A 115 7.31 -2.64 -0.40
CA SER A 115 8.72 -2.96 -0.58
C SER A 115 9.15 -2.44 -1.94
N GLY A 116 9.89 -1.32 -1.97
CA GLY A 116 10.23 -0.67 -3.24
C GLY A 116 8.98 -0.27 -4.00
N ASN A 117 8.99 -0.58 -5.28
CA ASN A 117 7.86 -0.43 -6.19
C ASN A 117 6.86 -1.60 -6.14
N LYS A 118 6.84 -2.40 -5.07
CA LYS A 118 5.96 -3.55 -4.91
C LYS A 118 4.98 -3.35 -3.77
N TYR A 119 3.70 -3.55 -4.08
CA TYR A 119 2.67 -3.79 -3.07
C TYR A 119 2.52 -5.30 -2.87
N ILE A 120 2.56 -5.74 -1.63
CA ILE A 120 2.53 -7.15 -1.29
C ILE A 120 1.42 -7.42 -0.30
N SER A 121 0.62 -8.44 -0.61
CA SER A 121 -0.51 -8.92 0.18
C SER A 121 -0.28 -10.40 0.48
N LEU A 122 -0.15 -10.74 1.76
CA LEU A 122 -0.04 -12.11 2.25
C LEU A 122 -1.27 -12.41 3.09
N VAL A 123 -2.24 -13.10 2.49
CA VAL A 123 -3.48 -13.52 3.16
C VAL A 123 -3.26 -14.89 3.80
N PHE A 124 -3.71 -15.06 5.04
CA PHE A 124 -3.76 -16.34 5.73
C PHE A 124 -5.21 -16.63 6.15
N PRO A 125 -5.97 -17.39 5.33
CA PRO A 125 -7.43 -17.51 5.45
C PRO A 125 -7.93 -18.01 6.81
N THR A 126 -7.14 -18.83 7.50
CA THR A 126 -7.51 -19.38 8.82
C THR A 126 -7.56 -18.30 9.91
N GLY A 127 -6.85 -17.18 9.72
CA GLY A 127 -6.66 -16.17 10.77
C GLY A 127 -6.00 -16.69 12.05
N SER A 128 -5.40 -17.89 11.97
CA SER A 128 -4.86 -18.59 13.13
C SER A 128 -3.70 -17.79 13.74
N ALA A 129 -3.50 -17.94 15.05
CA ALA A 129 -2.36 -17.28 15.71
C ALA A 129 -1.02 -17.79 15.16
N VAL A 130 -0.96 -19.07 14.77
CA VAL A 130 0.23 -19.67 14.15
C VAL A 130 0.52 -18.98 12.82
N ALA A 131 -0.46 -18.90 11.92
CA ALA A 131 -0.28 -18.30 10.61
C ALA A 131 0.14 -16.83 10.72
N ARG A 132 -0.52 -16.09 11.61
CA ARG A 132 -0.21 -14.67 11.85
C ARG A 132 1.19 -14.45 12.42
N ASN A 133 1.64 -15.29 13.36
CA ASN A 133 2.97 -15.17 13.97
C ASN A 133 4.10 -15.51 12.99
N GLU A 134 3.82 -16.31 11.96
CA GLU A 134 4.79 -16.75 10.96
C GLU A 134 4.80 -15.89 9.68
N ALA A 135 3.80 -15.01 9.52
CA ALA A 135 3.62 -14.20 8.32
C ALA A 135 4.85 -13.34 7.98
N ASP A 136 5.47 -12.68 8.96
CA ASP A 136 6.68 -11.88 8.74
C ASP A 136 7.87 -12.74 8.27
N SER A 137 8.05 -13.92 8.87
CA SER A 137 9.11 -14.86 8.50
C SER A 137 8.93 -15.37 7.07
N LEU A 138 7.70 -15.71 6.69
CA LEU A 138 7.37 -16.15 5.34
C LEU A 138 7.60 -15.02 4.32
N LEU A 139 7.13 -13.81 4.61
CA LEU A 139 7.22 -12.67 3.69
C LEU A 139 8.68 -12.30 3.38
N ARG A 140 9.59 -12.39 4.36
CA ARG A 140 11.03 -12.14 4.17
C ARG A 140 11.70 -13.02 3.11
N LEU A 141 11.11 -14.17 2.79
CA LEU A 141 11.62 -15.04 1.72
C LEU A 141 11.33 -14.49 0.31
N PHE A 142 10.43 -13.52 0.20
CA PHE A 142 9.97 -12.97 -1.08
C PHE A 142 10.27 -11.47 -1.25
N VAL A 143 10.79 -10.81 -0.21
CA VAL A 143 11.06 -9.36 -0.22
C VAL A 143 12.53 -9.07 0.01
N SER A 144 13.00 -7.97 -0.59
CA SER A 144 14.33 -7.43 -0.33
C SER A 144 14.26 -6.39 0.79
N GLU A 145 15.24 -6.39 1.70
CA GLU A 145 15.19 -5.49 2.87
C GLU A 145 15.62 -4.04 2.56
N ASN A 146 16.37 -3.83 1.47
CA ASN A 146 16.98 -2.54 1.11
C ASN A 146 16.34 -1.89 -0.11
N GLU A 147 15.02 -1.88 -0.18
CA GLU A 147 14.31 -1.22 -1.28
C GLU A 147 13.96 0.24 -0.95
N GLU A 148 13.83 1.05 -2.00
CA GLU A 148 13.49 2.47 -1.90
C GLU A 148 12.11 2.66 -1.26
N LYS A 149 11.99 3.67 -0.40
CA LYS A 149 10.73 4.02 0.28
C LYS A 149 10.00 5.13 -0.49
N PRO A 150 8.68 5.22 -0.41
CA PRO A 150 7.94 6.34 -1.01
C PRO A 150 8.42 7.67 -0.43
N ALA A 151 8.60 8.67 -1.30
CA ALA A 151 9.00 10.02 -0.92
C ALA A 151 7.79 10.80 -0.39
N ILE A 152 7.62 10.81 0.93
CA ILE A 152 6.50 11.48 1.59
C ILE A 152 6.81 12.97 1.75
N PRO A 153 5.95 13.89 1.27
CA PRO A 153 6.19 15.32 1.39
C PRO A 153 6.23 15.81 2.85
N ASP A 154 7.33 16.44 3.27
CA ASP A 154 7.54 16.96 4.63
C ASP A 154 6.44 17.94 5.11
N ILE A 155 5.87 18.70 4.17
CA ILE A 155 4.73 19.61 4.40
C ILE A 155 3.54 18.93 5.08
N LEU A 156 3.36 17.62 4.89
CA LEU A 156 2.28 16.86 5.53
C LEU A 156 2.48 16.76 7.05
N GLY A 157 3.72 16.88 7.53
CA GLY A 157 4.08 16.83 8.94
C GLY A 157 3.63 15.55 9.64
N ILE A 158 3.44 14.47 8.88
CA ILE A 158 2.96 13.20 9.42
C ILE A 158 4.07 12.49 10.19
N LYS A 159 3.69 11.87 11.32
CA LYS A 159 4.53 10.94 12.06
C LYS A 159 3.96 9.53 11.92
N GLU A 160 4.81 8.53 12.12
CA GLU A 160 4.36 7.13 12.12
C GLU A 160 3.26 6.86 13.16
N PRO A 161 2.32 5.94 12.87
CA PRO A 161 2.26 5.14 11.64
C PRO A 161 1.67 5.92 10.47
N LEU A 162 2.23 5.70 9.28
CA LEU A 162 1.70 6.14 8.00
C LEU A 162 0.47 5.31 7.64
N SER A 163 0.56 4.01 7.87
CA SER A 163 -0.46 3.02 7.58
C SER A 163 -1.78 3.34 8.29
N GLY A 164 -2.84 3.51 7.50
CA GLY A 164 -4.18 3.87 7.99
C GLY A 164 -4.38 5.34 8.36
N ASN A 165 -3.37 6.20 8.17
CA ASN A 165 -3.46 7.66 8.39
C ASN A 165 -3.14 8.47 7.14
N LEU A 166 -2.22 7.98 6.29
CA LEU A 166 -1.85 8.58 5.02
C LEU A 166 -2.32 7.70 3.87
N LYS A 167 -2.90 8.33 2.86
CA LYS A 167 -3.26 7.70 1.59
C LYS A 167 -2.62 8.42 0.42
N PHE A 168 -2.36 7.66 -0.65
CA PHE A 168 -1.82 8.19 -1.89
C PHE A 168 -2.73 7.82 -3.07
N ALA A 169 -3.07 8.80 -3.90
CA ALA A 169 -3.90 8.64 -5.08
C ALA A 169 -3.16 9.17 -6.33
N ARG A 170 -3.31 8.45 -7.43
CA ARG A 170 -2.68 8.77 -8.72
C ARG A 170 -3.63 9.49 -9.67
N GLY A 171 -4.93 9.27 -9.52
CA GLY A 171 -5.95 9.85 -10.39
C GLY A 171 -7.30 9.99 -9.70
N LYS A 172 -8.34 10.23 -10.51
CA LYS A 172 -9.70 10.52 -10.03
C LYS A 172 -10.32 9.32 -9.32
N LEU A 173 -10.07 8.10 -9.82
CA LEU A 173 -10.68 6.89 -9.27
C LEU A 173 -10.10 6.59 -7.88
N SER A 174 -8.77 6.57 -7.75
CA SER A 174 -8.10 6.43 -6.46
C SER A 174 -8.43 7.56 -5.50
N ALA A 175 -8.48 8.81 -5.94
CA ALA A 175 -8.86 9.94 -5.09
C ALA A 175 -10.28 9.80 -4.52
N SER A 176 -11.23 9.28 -5.31
CA SER A 176 -12.59 9.01 -4.82
C SER A 176 -12.68 7.88 -3.80
N ASN A 177 -11.81 6.86 -3.92
CA ASN A 177 -11.67 5.79 -2.92
C ASN A 177 -10.99 6.29 -1.63
N VAL A 178 -10.16 7.32 -1.72
CA VAL A 178 -9.57 7.99 -0.57
C VAL A 178 -10.64 8.75 0.20
N GLN A 179 -11.35 9.66 -0.49
CA GLN A 179 -12.45 10.47 0.05
C GLN A 179 -13.38 10.91 -1.09
N SER A 180 -14.68 10.62 -0.96
CA SER A 180 -15.67 10.84 -2.02
C SER A 180 -15.74 12.28 -2.53
N SER A 181 -15.60 13.28 -1.66
CA SER A 181 -15.67 14.70 -2.05
C SER A 181 -14.55 15.15 -2.99
N LEU A 182 -13.45 14.38 -3.09
CA LEU A 182 -12.40 14.63 -4.07
C LEU A 182 -12.83 14.31 -5.50
N PHE A 183 -13.85 13.48 -5.71
CA PHE A 183 -14.30 13.09 -7.04
C PHE A 183 -14.79 14.30 -7.86
N ASN A 184 -15.66 15.11 -7.27
CA ASN A 184 -16.20 16.32 -7.90
C ASN A 184 -15.13 17.40 -8.04
N LEU A 185 -14.29 17.55 -7.00
CA LEU A 185 -13.20 18.51 -7.01
C LEU A 185 -12.23 18.29 -8.17
N LEU A 186 -11.93 17.02 -8.47
CA LEU A 186 -10.97 16.62 -9.50
C LEU A 186 -11.61 16.37 -10.87
N ASP A 187 -12.89 16.71 -11.08
CA ASP A 187 -13.51 16.48 -12.38
C ASP A 187 -12.88 17.34 -13.49
N GLY A 188 -12.39 16.69 -14.55
CA GLY A 188 -11.62 17.36 -15.60
C GLY A 188 -10.24 17.88 -15.15
N VAL A 189 -9.80 17.56 -13.94
CA VAL A 189 -8.48 17.94 -13.40
C VAL A 189 -7.51 16.78 -13.58
N LYS A 190 -6.38 17.05 -14.24
CA LYS A 190 -5.28 16.08 -14.31
C LYS A 190 -4.29 16.31 -13.18
N ILE A 191 -3.95 15.24 -12.47
CA ILE A 191 -3.02 15.25 -11.34
C ILE A 191 -1.89 14.25 -11.57
N LYS A 192 -0.71 14.56 -11.00
CA LYS A 192 0.45 13.66 -10.95
C LYS A 192 0.47 12.83 -9.67
N ALA A 193 -0.07 13.41 -8.60
CA ALA A 193 -0.06 12.85 -7.26
C ALA A 193 -1.09 13.57 -6.37
N LEU A 194 -1.69 12.82 -5.46
CA LEU A 194 -2.48 13.35 -4.35
C LEU A 194 -2.13 12.58 -3.08
N TRP A 195 -1.73 13.30 -2.04
CA TRP A 195 -1.56 12.76 -0.70
C TRP A 195 -2.72 13.22 0.17
N HIS A 196 -3.37 12.28 0.83
CA HIS A 196 -4.48 12.55 1.75
C HIS A 196 -4.13 12.12 3.15
N LEU A 197 -4.29 13.03 4.09
CA LEU A 197 -4.01 12.83 5.49
C LEU A 197 -5.31 12.85 6.27
N SER A 198 -5.61 11.72 6.92
CA SER A 198 -6.79 11.57 7.77
C SER A 198 -6.50 12.12 9.17
N GLY A 199 -7.12 13.24 9.51
CA GLY A 199 -6.96 13.88 10.82
C GLY A 199 -7.92 13.30 11.85
N LYS A 200 -7.69 12.08 12.35
CA LYS A 200 -8.63 11.43 13.31
C LYS A 200 -8.86 12.26 14.59
N ALA A 201 -7.81 12.92 15.09
CA ALA A 201 -7.89 13.75 16.30
C ALA A 201 -8.54 15.11 16.05
N THR A 202 -8.28 15.71 14.89
CA THR A 202 -8.81 17.04 14.52
C THR A 202 -10.16 16.97 13.81
N ARG A 203 -10.58 15.78 13.37
CA ARG A 203 -11.67 15.56 12.40
C ARG A 203 -11.52 16.38 11.12
N GLU A 204 -10.29 16.79 10.80
CA GLU A 204 -9.99 17.57 9.61
C GLU A 204 -9.09 16.74 8.70
N ASN A 205 -9.66 16.29 7.58
CA ASN A 205 -8.90 15.67 6.52
C ASN A 205 -8.20 16.75 5.69
N ARG A 206 -7.02 16.45 5.18
CA ARG A 206 -6.24 17.38 4.35
C ARG A 206 -5.74 16.67 3.10
N ALA A 207 -5.72 17.36 1.97
CA ALA A 207 -5.17 16.82 0.73
C ALA A 207 -4.13 17.76 0.15
N LEU A 208 -2.96 17.20 -0.15
CA LEU A 208 -1.90 17.84 -0.92
C LEU A 208 -1.96 17.30 -2.34
N ILE A 209 -2.31 18.17 -3.27
CA ILE A 209 -2.56 17.81 -4.66
C ILE A 209 -1.46 18.42 -5.51
N TYR A 210 -0.89 17.62 -6.41
CA TYR A 210 0.08 18.04 -7.42
C TYR A 210 -0.55 17.94 -8.82
N PRO A 211 -1.18 19.02 -9.32
CA PRO A 211 -1.75 19.03 -10.66
C PRO A 211 -0.68 18.99 -11.76
N GLU A 212 -1.07 18.62 -12.98
CA GLU A 212 -0.13 18.59 -14.10
C GLU A 212 0.40 19.97 -14.49
N ASP A 213 -0.43 21.01 -14.34
CA ASP A 213 -0.13 22.38 -14.74
C ASP A 213 -0.83 23.44 -13.87
N LYS A 214 -0.50 24.71 -14.11
CA LYS A 214 -1.07 25.87 -13.39
C LYS A 214 -2.54 26.13 -13.73
N VAL A 215 -3.06 25.61 -14.85
CA VAL A 215 -4.48 25.74 -15.22
C VAL A 215 -5.32 24.88 -14.29
N ASN A 216 -4.88 23.64 -14.04
CA ASN A 216 -5.51 22.72 -13.11
C ASN A 216 -5.49 23.25 -11.66
N ILE A 217 -4.41 23.92 -11.23
CA ILE A 217 -4.38 24.58 -9.91
C ILE A 217 -5.49 25.64 -9.80
N LYS A 218 -5.63 26.50 -10.83
CA LYS A 218 -6.68 27.54 -10.85
C LYS A 218 -8.08 26.93 -10.85
N LEU A 219 -8.28 25.83 -11.57
CA LEU A 219 -9.56 25.12 -11.61
C LEU A 219 -9.94 24.56 -10.24
N ILE A 220 -9.00 23.91 -9.53
CA ILE A 220 -9.23 23.44 -8.15
C ILE A 220 -9.60 24.63 -7.25
N LYS A 221 -8.83 25.73 -7.29
CA LYS A 221 -9.12 26.93 -6.49
C LYS A 221 -10.51 27.51 -6.74
N SER A 222 -10.99 27.50 -7.97
CA SER A 222 -12.33 28.01 -8.30
C SER A 222 -13.48 27.18 -7.72
N ARG A 223 -13.20 25.97 -7.22
CA ARG A 223 -14.18 25.01 -6.70
C ARG A 223 -14.16 24.89 -5.19
N ILE A 224 -13.25 25.57 -4.50
CA ILE A 224 -13.10 25.51 -3.04
C ILE A 224 -13.13 26.91 -2.44
N PRO A 225 -13.64 27.08 -1.21
CA PRO A 225 -13.51 28.33 -0.47
C PRO A 225 -12.04 28.68 -0.20
N ASP A 226 -11.69 29.96 -0.24
CA ASP A 226 -10.32 30.43 0.05
C ASP A 226 -9.85 30.02 1.47
N GLU A 227 -10.77 29.92 2.42
CA GLU A 227 -10.51 29.46 3.80
C GLU A 227 -10.07 27.99 3.90
N ASP A 228 -10.41 27.16 2.90
CA ASP A 228 -9.99 25.76 2.84
C ASP A 228 -8.62 25.60 2.20
N VAL A 229 -8.05 26.66 1.61
CA VAL A 229 -6.71 26.64 1.03
C VAL A 229 -5.68 26.86 2.14
N LEU A 230 -4.97 25.80 2.51
CA LEU A 230 -3.91 25.85 3.52
C LEU A 230 -2.63 26.48 2.95
N MET A 231 -2.26 26.09 1.73
CA MET A 231 -1.09 26.62 1.03
C MET A 231 -1.20 26.40 -0.47
N THR A 232 -0.58 27.28 -1.26
CA THR A 232 -0.40 27.07 -2.70
C THR A 232 1.08 27.25 -3.04
N GLY A 233 1.68 26.24 -3.63
CA GLY A 233 3.02 26.33 -4.21
C GLY A 233 2.99 26.56 -5.71
N GLU A 234 4.15 26.46 -6.36
CA GLU A 234 4.24 26.61 -7.81
C GLU A 234 3.51 25.50 -8.58
N ASN A 235 3.57 24.26 -8.07
CA ASN A 235 3.08 23.05 -8.71
C ASN A 235 2.15 22.21 -7.81
N TYR A 236 1.73 22.76 -6.66
CA TYR A 236 0.85 22.06 -5.74
C TYR A 236 -0.17 23.01 -5.09
N ILE A 237 -1.24 22.41 -4.59
CA ILE A 237 -2.19 23.06 -3.70
C ILE A 237 -2.46 22.14 -2.51
N PHE A 238 -2.40 22.71 -1.30
CA PHE A 238 -2.68 22.00 -0.05
C PHE A 238 -3.97 22.54 0.54
N ILE A 239 -4.93 21.65 0.80
CA ILE A 239 -6.30 22.03 1.15
C ILE A 239 -6.81 21.25 2.36
N LYS A 240 -7.78 21.85 3.06
CA LYS A 240 -8.70 21.11 3.93
C LYS A 240 -9.72 20.38 3.07
N CYS A 241 -10.03 19.14 3.44
CA CYS A 241 -11.03 18.32 2.77
C CYS A 241 -12.22 18.16 3.72
N ARG A 242 -13.30 18.89 3.45
CA ARG A 242 -14.56 18.71 4.18
C ARG A 242 -15.14 17.33 3.82
N GLU A 243 -15.56 16.58 4.84
CA GLU A 243 -16.43 15.43 4.61
C GLU A 243 -17.75 15.99 4.09
N GLU A 244 -18.18 15.52 2.91
CA GLU A 244 -19.57 15.74 2.52
C GLU A 244 -20.43 14.96 3.53
N GLU A 245 -21.44 15.62 4.11
CA GLU A 245 -22.45 14.90 4.89
C GLU A 245 -23.04 13.82 3.98
N SER A 246 -22.74 12.56 4.26
CA SER A 246 -23.39 11.46 3.56
C SER A 246 -24.90 11.66 3.74
N PRO A 247 -25.71 11.62 2.67
CA PRO A 247 -27.13 11.36 2.86
C PRO A 247 -27.21 10.08 3.69
N ALA A 248 -28.02 10.10 4.76
CA ALA A 248 -28.13 9.02 5.72
C ALA A 248 -28.06 7.66 5.03
N GLN A 249 -27.05 6.86 5.38
CA GLN A 249 -26.93 5.49 4.90
C GLN A 249 -28.19 4.73 5.35
N ASN A 250 -29.14 4.57 4.43
CA ASN A 250 -30.05 3.43 4.52
C ASN A 250 -29.16 2.20 4.42
N SER A 251 -29.07 1.48 5.54
CA SER A 251 -28.35 0.23 5.68
C SER A 251 -28.70 -0.72 4.53
N SER A 252 -27.82 -0.82 3.53
CA SER A 252 -27.86 -1.92 2.57
C SER A 252 -27.09 -3.09 3.20
N PRO A 253 -27.68 -4.30 3.27
CA PRO A 253 -27.19 -5.38 4.14
C PRO A 253 -26.09 -6.23 3.51
N PHE A 254 -25.48 -5.82 2.40
CA PHE A 254 -24.51 -6.63 1.69
C PHE A 254 -23.10 -6.05 1.82
N GLY A 255 -22.37 -6.58 2.80
CA GLY A 255 -20.92 -6.59 2.79
C GLY A 255 -20.43 -7.70 1.86
N PHE A 256 -19.51 -7.34 0.97
CA PHE A 256 -18.58 -8.25 0.32
C PHE A 256 -17.17 -7.78 0.65
#